data_AF-A0A3P8WZQ1-F1
#
_entry.id   AF-A0A3P8WZQ1-F1
#
_cell.length_a   1.000
_cell.length_b   1.000
_cell.length_c   1.000
_cell.angle_alpha   90.00
_cell.angle_beta   90.00
_cell.angle_gamma   90.00
#
_symmetry.space_group_name_H-M   'P 1'
#
loop_
_entity.id
_entity.type
_entity.pdbx_description
1 polymer ?
#
loop_
_entity_poly.entity_id
_entity_poly.type
_entity_poly.pdbx_seq_one_letter_code
_entity_poly.pdbx_strand_id
1 'polypeptide(L)'
;MYKCSGVTEEFCKAIFSLCLCSCFLGVLELKSVKPGHVVIRGQSSSMFLCVDSRGTLKGQSHYTETDCTFREQLLADGYSHFTSLHHGVPVSLAKKLHLGQHTLPFVKFLPLRNVRRYESVSETPQTNQRHFNLDSDDPVGMALYSMASPQFSLEK
;
A
#
# COMPACT_ATOMS: atom_id res chain seq x y z
N MET A 1 4.08 18.02 14.92
CA MET A 1 3.76 18.42 16.31
C MET A 1 2.58 19.37 16.27
N TYR A 2 1.39 18.91 16.64
CA TYR A 2 0.21 19.77 16.75
C TYR A 2 0.21 20.36 18.17
N LYS A 3 0.18 21.69 18.29
CA LYS A 3 0.19 22.39 19.58
C LYS A 3 -1.26 22.64 19.99
N CYS A 4 -1.77 21.86 20.96
CA CYS A 4 -3.06 22.16 21.60
C CYS A 4 -2.86 23.37 22.52
N SER A 5 -3.35 24.54 22.11
CA SER A 5 -3.39 25.72 22.98
C SER A 5 -4.83 25.95 23.43
N GLY A 6 -5.10 25.74 24.72
CA GLY A 6 -6.27 26.32 25.40
C GLY A 6 -7.58 25.51 25.46
N VAL A 7 -7.57 24.19 25.29
CA VAL A 7 -8.78 23.36 25.51
C VAL A 7 -8.48 22.25 26.52
N THR A 8 -9.46 21.90 27.36
CA THR A 8 -9.36 20.88 28.42
C THR A 8 -8.68 19.60 27.94
N GLU A 9 -7.94 18.93 28.83
CA GLU A 9 -7.12 17.76 28.54
C GLU A 9 -7.88 16.66 27.76
N GLU A 10 -9.16 16.49 28.08
CA GLU A 10 -10.07 15.54 27.42
C GLU A 10 -10.37 15.88 25.96
N PHE A 11 -10.48 17.17 25.62
CA PHE A 11 -10.62 17.61 24.23
C PHE A 11 -9.34 17.39 23.43
N CYS A 12 -8.17 17.65 24.03
CA CYS A 12 -6.91 17.40 23.34
C CYS A 12 -6.67 15.88 23.18
N LYS A 13 -7.04 15.04 24.16
CA LYS A 13 -7.07 13.58 24.02
C LYS A 13 -8.03 13.12 22.93
N ALA A 14 -9.24 13.68 22.86
CA ALA A 14 -10.21 13.35 21.83
C ALA A 14 -9.71 13.75 20.43
N ILE A 15 -9.16 14.95 20.25
CA ILE A 15 -8.58 15.39 18.98
C ILE A 15 -7.34 14.57 18.62
N PHE A 16 -6.46 14.28 19.58
CA PHE A 16 -5.29 13.44 19.34
C PHE A 16 -5.69 12.00 19.00
N SER A 17 -6.69 11.45 19.68
CA SER A 17 -7.29 10.14 19.38
C SER A 17 -7.95 10.12 18.01
N LEU A 18 -8.74 11.14 17.64
CA LEU A 18 -9.35 11.28 16.32
C LEU A 18 -8.28 11.45 15.22
N CYS A 19 -7.22 12.23 15.48
CA CYS A 19 -6.13 12.46 14.55
C CYS A 19 -5.26 11.20 14.36
N LEU A 20 -4.95 10.50 15.45
CA LEU A 20 -4.30 9.19 15.42
C LEU A 20 -5.16 8.16 14.69
N CYS A 21 -6.45 8.06 15.02
CA CYS A 21 -7.41 7.17 14.38
C CYS A 21 -7.48 7.45 12.87
N SER A 22 -7.53 8.73 12.47
CA SER A 22 -7.50 9.14 11.06
C SER A 22 -6.19 8.76 10.35
N CYS A 23 -5.05 8.83 11.06
CA CYS A 23 -3.74 8.51 10.50
C CYS A 23 -3.55 6.99 10.30
N PHE A 24 -4.15 6.15 11.15
CA PHE A 24 -4.12 4.70 11.01
C PHE A 24 -5.00 4.19 9.85
N LEU A 25 -6.15 4.84 9.60
CA LEU A 25 -7.08 4.41 8.56
C LEU A 25 -6.55 4.62 7.12
N GLY A 26 -5.52 5.44 6.93
CA GLY A 26 -4.92 5.71 5.62
C GLY A 26 -4.02 4.59 5.08
N VAL A 27 -3.77 3.53 5.85
CA VAL A 27 -2.90 2.43 5.41
C VAL A 27 -3.70 1.41 4.60
N LEU A 28 -3.31 1.29 3.32
CA LEU A 28 -3.92 0.36 2.37
C LEU A 28 -2.94 -0.76 2.03
N GLU A 29 -3.46 -1.98 1.95
CA GLU A 29 -2.80 -3.15 1.42
C GLU A 29 -3.16 -3.30 -0.06
N LEU A 30 -2.16 -3.26 -0.93
CA LEU A 30 -2.30 -3.57 -2.36
C LEU A 30 -1.90 -5.03 -2.58
N LYS A 31 -2.81 -5.82 -3.15
CA LYS A 31 -2.55 -7.22 -3.53
C LYS A 31 -2.77 -7.42 -5.01
N SER A 32 -1.78 -7.95 -5.72
CA SER A 32 -1.96 -8.37 -7.10
C SER A 32 -2.71 -9.70 -7.15
N VAL A 33 -3.78 -9.75 -7.95
CA VAL A 33 -4.54 -10.98 -8.21
C VAL A 33 -4.20 -11.60 -9.57
N LYS A 34 -3.88 -10.75 -10.54
CA LYS A 34 -3.44 -11.10 -11.90
C LYS A 34 -2.45 -10.02 -12.36
N PRO A 35 -1.62 -10.26 -13.38
CA PRO A 35 -0.75 -9.22 -13.93
C PRO A 35 -1.55 -7.95 -14.26
N GLY A 36 -1.13 -6.81 -13.68
CA GLY A 36 -1.81 -5.51 -13.84
C GLY A 36 -3.18 -5.38 -13.18
N HIS A 37 -3.61 -6.37 -12.37
CA HIS A 37 -4.87 -6.34 -11.64
C HIS A 37 -4.62 -6.44 -10.15
N VAL A 38 -5.27 -5.56 -9.39
CA VAL A 38 -5.05 -5.40 -7.97
C VAL A 38 -6.38 -5.35 -7.20
N VAL A 39 -6.29 -5.79 -5.96
CA VAL A 39 -7.31 -5.63 -4.93
C VAL A 39 -6.72 -4.74 -3.84
N ILE A 40 -7.51 -3.77 -3.40
CA ILE A 40 -7.10 -2.78 -2.41
C ILE A 40 -7.89 -3.05 -1.13
N ARG A 41 -7.21 -3.23 0.00
CA ARG A 41 -7.83 -3.50 1.30
C ARG A 41 -7.32 -2.55 2.36
N GLY A 42 -8.21 -1.96 3.17
CA GLY A 42 -7.80 -1.17 4.32
C GLY A 42 -7.18 -2.05 5.39
N GLN A 43 -5.96 -1.75 5.84
CA GLN A 43 -5.28 -2.58 6.83
C GLN A 43 -6.00 -2.55 8.18
N SER A 44 -6.39 -1.36 8.64
CA SER A 44 -7.06 -1.19 9.94
C SER A 44 -8.53 -1.62 9.91
N SER A 45 -9.26 -1.29 8.84
CA SER A 45 -10.69 -1.63 8.72
C SER A 45 -10.93 -3.06 8.26
N SER A 46 -9.93 -3.73 7.69
CA SER A 46 -10.07 -5.04 7.04
C SER A 46 -11.10 -5.09 5.91
N MET A 47 -11.55 -3.92 5.42
CA MET A 47 -12.53 -3.80 4.33
C MET A 47 -11.84 -3.67 2.98
N PHE A 48 -12.43 -4.28 1.96
CA PHE A 48 -12.06 -4.10 0.57
C PHE A 48 -12.58 -2.76 0.04
N LEU A 49 -11.74 -2.07 -0.72
CA LEU A 49 -12.16 -0.91 -1.49
C LEU A 49 -12.85 -1.42 -2.76
N CYS A 50 -14.10 -1.04 -2.95
CA CYS A 50 -14.91 -1.46 -4.09
C CYS A 50 -15.57 -0.23 -4.72
N VAL A 51 -15.94 -0.33 -5.98
CA VAL A 51 -16.58 0.74 -6.73
C VAL A 51 -17.88 0.25 -7.35
N ASP A 52 -18.92 1.08 -7.29
CA ASP A 52 -20.17 0.80 -8.00
C ASP A 52 -20.07 1.19 -9.49
N SER A 53 -21.07 0.80 -10.28
CA SER A 53 -21.18 1.16 -11.71
C SER A 53 -21.26 2.67 -11.96
N ARG A 54 -21.53 3.47 -10.92
CA ARG A 54 -21.60 4.93 -10.99
C ARG A 54 -20.27 5.57 -10.59
N GLY A 55 -19.22 4.82 -10.26
CA GLY A 55 -17.94 5.36 -9.78
C GLY A 55 -17.93 5.80 -8.30
N THR A 56 -18.90 5.37 -7.48
CA THR A 56 -18.88 5.62 -6.03
C THR A 56 -17.97 4.60 -5.34
N LEU A 57 -16.96 5.09 -4.62
CA LEU A 57 -16.11 4.24 -3.78
C LEU A 57 -16.81 3.89 -2.47
N LYS A 58 -16.75 2.61 -2.10
CA LYS A 58 -17.33 2.05 -0.88
C LYS A 58 -16.36 1.04 -0.26
N GLY A 59 -16.36 0.98 1.07
CA GLY A 59 -15.72 -0.13 1.80
C GLY A 59 -16.69 -1.28 1.94
N GLN A 60 -16.27 -2.51 1.64
CA GLN A 60 -17.08 -3.71 1.83
C GLN A 60 -16.28 -4.81 2.55
N SER A 61 -16.93 -5.56 3.44
CA SER A 61 -16.30 -6.68 4.16
C SER A 61 -16.08 -7.89 3.27
N HIS A 62 -17.03 -8.17 2.37
CA HIS A 62 -16.98 -9.28 1.44
C HIS A 62 -16.36 -8.85 0.11
N TYR A 63 -15.48 -9.70 -0.41
CA TYR A 63 -14.85 -9.49 -1.70
C TYR A 63 -15.79 -9.89 -2.83
N THR A 64 -15.93 -9.01 -3.82
CA THR A 64 -16.61 -9.29 -5.09
C THR A 64 -15.68 -8.88 -6.24
N GLU A 65 -15.34 -9.83 -7.12
CA GLU A 65 -14.38 -9.56 -8.21
C GLU A 65 -14.85 -8.41 -9.11
N THR A 66 -16.17 -8.29 -9.31
CA THR A 66 -16.80 -7.27 -10.17
C THR A 66 -16.56 -5.84 -9.70
N ASP A 67 -16.66 -5.58 -8.40
CA ASP A 67 -16.63 -4.23 -7.84
C ASP A 67 -15.29 -3.90 -7.18
N CYS A 68 -14.56 -4.91 -6.69
CA CYS A 68 -13.39 -4.74 -5.82
C CYS A 68 -12.05 -5.02 -6.53
N THR A 69 -12.08 -5.30 -7.83
CA THR A 69 -10.87 -5.53 -8.65
C THR A 69 -10.62 -4.38 -9.59
N PHE A 70 -9.38 -3.88 -9.56
CA PHE A 70 -8.96 -2.74 -10.36
C PHE A 70 -7.81 -3.13 -11.26
N ARG A 71 -7.78 -2.57 -12.47
CA ARG A 71 -6.62 -2.55 -13.33
C ARG A 71 -5.70 -1.41 -12.90
N GLU A 72 -4.47 -1.73 -12.55
CA GLU A 72 -3.42 -0.78 -12.25
C GLU A 72 -2.70 -0.37 -13.53
N GLN A 73 -2.59 0.94 -13.76
CA GLN A 73 -1.85 1.51 -14.88
C GLN A 73 -0.84 2.52 -14.35
N LEU A 74 0.44 2.28 -14.63
CA LEU A 74 1.51 3.22 -14.34
C LEU A 74 1.56 4.30 -15.43
N LEU A 75 1.51 5.57 -15.03
CA LEU A 75 1.65 6.71 -15.92
C LEU A 75 3.12 7.07 -16.10
N ALA A 76 3.43 7.75 -17.19
CA ALA A 76 4.78 8.23 -17.50
C ALA A 76 5.33 9.23 -16.46
N ASP A 77 4.46 9.87 -15.68
CA ASP A 77 4.82 10.77 -14.58
C ASP A 77 5.13 10.04 -13.26
N GLY A 78 5.08 8.70 -13.24
CA GLY A 78 5.35 7.86 -12.07
C GLY A 78 4.15 7.68 -11.13
N TYR A 79 3.00 8.26 -11.45
CA TYR A 79 1.77 8.02 -10.69
C TYR A 79 1.05 6.76 -11.19
N SER A 80 0.25 6.16 -10.32
CA SER A 80 -0.62 5.03 -10.67
C SER A 80 -2.07 5.48 -10.80
N HIS A 81 -2.76 4.91 -11.77
CA HIS A 81 -4.19 5.07 -11.99
C HIS A 81 -4.87 3.70 -11.87
N PHE A 82 -6.00 3.66 -11.17
CA PHE A 82 -6.76 2.45 -10.96
C PHE A 82 -8.12 2.58 -11.65
N THR A 83 -8.45 1.62 -12.50
CA THR A 83 -9.74 1.57 -13.20
C THR A 83 -10.47 0.29 -12.83
N SER A 84 -11.77 0.36 -12.54
CA SER A 84 -12.58 -0.84 -12.32
C SER A 84 -12.46 -1.79 -13.51
N LEU A 85 -12.17 -3.06 -13.25
CA LEU A 85 -12.04 -4.06 -14.31
C LEU A 85 -13.35 -4.23 -15.10
N HIS A 86 -14.48 -4.28 -14.39
CA HIS A 86 -15.78 -4.57 -14.99
C HIS A 86 -16.56 -3.32 -15.40
N HIS A 87 -16.49 -2.26 -14.60
CA HIS A 87 -17.27 -1.04 -14.86
C HIS A 87 -16.52 -0.03 -15.75
N GLY A 88 -15.20 -0.16 -15.91
CA GLY A 88 -14.38 0.78 -16.69
C GLY A 88 -14.29 2.19 -16.09
N VAL A 89 -14.79 2.39 -14.86
CA VAL A 89 -14.75 3.68 -14.16
C VAL A 89 -13.45 3.85 -13.39
N PRO A 90 -12.82 5.04 -13.42
CA PRO A 90 -11.60 5.30 -12.66
C PRO A 90 -11.90 5.49 -11.17
N VAL A 91 -10.96 5.10 -10.33
CA VAL A 91 -10.99 5.37 -8.88
C VAL A 91 -10.70 6.85 -8.66
N SER A 92 -11.65 7.58 -8.06
CA SER A 92 -11.52 9.00 -7.72
C SER A 92 -11.92 9.25 -6.27
N LEU A 93 -11.11 10.04 -5.56
CA LEU A 93 -11.45 10.51 -4.20
C LEU A 93 -12.36 11.75 -4.19
N ALA A 94 -12.72 12.27 -5.36
CA ALA A 94 -13.62 13.42 -5.45
C ALA A 94 -15.03 13.04 -5.01
N LYS A 95 -15.66 13.90 -4.20
CA LYS A 95 -17.12 13.86 -4.07
C LYS A 95 -17.72 14.24 -5.42
N LYS A 96 -18.77 13.53 -5.86
CA LYS A 96 -19.47 13.67 -7.16
C LYS A 96 -20.12 15.05 -7.44
N LEU A 97 -19.58 16.14 -6.91
CA LEU A 97 -20.20 17.47 -6.95
C LEU A 97 -19.97 18.23 -8.27
N HIS A 98 -19.13 17.74 -9.20
CA HIS A 98 -18.79 18.50 -10.40
C HIS A 98 -19.43 17.91 -11.66
N LEU A 99 -20.72 18.23 -11.84
CA LEU A 99 -21.39 18.20 -13.13
C LEU A 99 -20.95 19.45 -13.92
N GLY A 100 -19.80 19.41 -14.57
CA GLY A 100 -19.37 20.55 -15.40
C GLY A 100 -17.92 20.57 -15.87
N GLN A 101 -17.06 19.68 -15.39
CA GLN A 101 -15.65 19.61 -15.84
C GLN A 101 -15.36 18.23 -16.40
N HIS A 102 -14.84 18.20 -17.64
CA HIS A 102 -14.50 16.98 -18.39
C HIS A 102 -13.36 16.14 -17.76
N THR A 103 -12.83 16.55 -16.61
CA THR A 103 -11.71 15.90 -15.92
C THR A 103 -12.11 15.53 -14.50
N LEU A 104 -12.03 14.24 -14.17
CA LEU A 104 -12.25 13.74 -12.81
C LEU A 104 -11.01 14.09 -11.95
N PRO A 105 -11.15 14.87 -10.87
CA PRO A 105 -10.02 15.18 -10.01
C PRO A 105 -9.65 13.98 -9.12
N PHE A 106 -8.44 14.00 -8.55
CA PHE A 106 -7.96 13.01 -7.58
C PHE A 106 -8.00 11.55 -8.06
N VAL A 107 -7.59 11.31 -9.31
CA VAL A 107 -7.51 9.97 -9.95
C VAL A 107 -6.09 9.40 -10.03
N LYS A 108 -5.08 10.20 -9.72
CA LYS A 108 -3.67 9.82 -9.74
C LYS A 108 -3.19 9.57 -8.32
N PHE A 109 -2.57 8.43 -8.09
CA PHE A 109 -2.12 7.99 -6.78
C PHE A 109 -0.62 7.75 -6.78
N LEU A 110 0.05 8.18 -5.71
CA LEU A 110 1.46 7.91 -5.47
C LEU A 110 1.57 6.94 -4.29
N PRO A 111 2.05 5.70 -4.50
CA PRO A 111 2.25 4.76 -3.40
C PRO A 111 3.31 5.29 -2.42
N LEU A 112 2.89 5.58 -1.19
CA LEU A 112 3.79 5.97 -0.12
C LEU A 112 4.07 4.77 0.79
N ARG A 113 5.34 4.59 1.17
CA ARG A 113 5.71 3.55 2.13
C ARG A 113 5.20 3.92 3.52
N ASN A 114 4.61 2.95 4.21
CA ASN A 114 4.19 3.15 5.59
C ASN A 114 5.41 3.21 6.52
N VAL A 115 5.76 4.41 6.99
CA VAL A 115 6.92 4.68 7.86
C VAL A 115 6.79 4.05 9.25
N ARG A 116 5.56 3.77 9.72
CA ARG A 116 5.31 3.19 11.06
C ARG A 116 5.76 1.74 11.20
N ARG A 117 5.83 0.98 10.10
CA ARG A 117 6.17 -0.46 10.14
C ARG A 117 7.69 -0.71 10.24
N TYR A 118 8.51 0.32 10.08
CA TYR A 118 9.98 0.18 10.17
C TYR A 118 10.48 -0.02 11.61
N GLU A 119 9.69 0.30 12.64
CA GLU A 119 10.08 0.07 14.04
C GLU A 119 9.69 -1.32 14.56
N SER A 120 8.77 -2.04 13.89
CA SER A 120 8.26 -3.33 14.35
C SER A 120 8.91 -4.54 13.67
N VAL A 121 9.78 -4.32 12.68
CA VAL A 121 10.79 -5.33 12.33
C VAL A 121 11.97 -5.05 13.23
N SER A 122 11.78 -5.35 14.53
CA SER A 122 12.89 -5.92 15.27
C SER A 122 13.29 -7.13 14.42
N GLU A 123 14.47 -7.05 13.81
CA GLU A 123 15.23 -8.24 13.53
C GLU A 123 15.00 -9.17 14.72
N THR A 124 14.34 -10.31 14.51
CA THR A 124 14.71 -11.44 15.34
C THR A 124 16.22 -11.51 15.20
N PRO A 125 17.02 -11.27 16.26
CA PRO A 125 18.37 -11.73 16.22
C PRO A 125 18.18 -13.24 16.12
N GLN A 126 18.34 -13.80 14.93
CA GLN A 126 18.68 -15.20 14.85
C GLN A 126 19.95 -15.28 15.67
N THR A 127 19.83 -15.79 16.88
CA THR A 127 20.92 -16.38 17.63
C THR A 127 21.48 -17.48 16.73
N ASN A 128 22.35 -17.09 15.82
CA ASN A 128 23.48 -17.88 15.42
C ASN A 128 24.59 -16.85 15.29
N GLN A 129 25.34 -16.70 16.38
CA GLN A 129 26.45 -15.79 16.49
C GLN A 129 27.34 -15.97 15.24
N ARG A 130 27.27 -15.03 14.29
CA ARG A 130 28.36 -14.83 13.34
C ARG A 130 29.49 -14.25 14.16
N HIS A 131 30.22 -15.13 14.83
CA HIS A 131 31.52 -14.84 15.36
C HIS A 131 32.35 -14.46 14.12
N PHE A 132 32.58 -13.17 13.90
CA PHE A 132 33.59 -12.72 12.96
C PHE A 132 34.92 -13.19 13.53
N ASN A 133 35.33 -14.39 13.14
CA ASN A 133 36.60 -14.93 13.54
C ASN A 133 37.65 -14.34 12.61
N LEU A 134 38.27 -13.24 13.07
CA LEU A 134 39.26 -12.48 12.32
C LEU A 134 40.55 -13.29 12.05
N ASP A 135 40.68 -14.49 12.63
CA ASP A 135 41.79 -15.42 12.44
C ASP A 135 41.44 -16.60 11.51
N SER A 136 40.29 -16.58 10.82
CA SER A 136 39.88 -17.59 9.84
C SER A 136 40.24 -17.18 8.41
N ASP A 137 40.71 -18.12 7.58
CA ASP A 137 41.12 -17.88 6.18
C ASP A 137 39.98 -17.47 5.23
N ASP A 138 38.71 -17.60 5.65
CA ASP A 138 37.53 -17.03 4.97
C ASP A 138 36.62 -16.31 5.97
N PRO A 139 36.94 -15.06 6.33
CA PRO A 139 36.22 -14.30 7.35
C PRO A 139 34.88 -13.76 6.87
N VAL A 140 34.57 -13.87 5.56
CA VAL A 140 33.31 -13.40 4.96
C VAL A 140 32.42 -14.56 4.48
N GLY A 141 32.95 -15.78 4.43
CA GLY A 141 32.18 -17.01 4.23
C GLY A 141 31.55 -17.11 2.84
N MET A 142 32.24 -16.65 1.80
CA MET A 142 31.71 -16.66 0.42
C MET A 142 31.69 -18.05 -0.21
N ALA A 143 32.39 -19.04 0.37
CA ALA A 143 32.51 -20.38 -0.20
C ALA A 143 31.22 -21.22 -0.17
N LEU A 144 30.18 -20.82 0.58
CA LEU A 144 28.93 -21.60 0.72
C LEU A 144 27.81 -21.18 -0.25
N TYR A 145 28.00 -20.13 -1.04
CA TYR A 145 27.00 -19.64 -1.97
C TYR A 145 27.41 -19.97 -3.42
N SER A 146 27.11 -21.17 -3.89
CA SER A 146 27.13 -21.43 -5.34
C SER A 146 26.03 -20.60 -6.00
N MET A 147 26.39 -19.41 -6.48
CA MET A 147 25.53 -18.62 -7.37
C MET A 147 25.47 -19.31 -8.73
N ALA A 148 24.47 -20.16 -8.94
CA ALA A 148 24.12 -20.62 -10.29
C ALA A 148 23.36 -19.47 -10.99
N SER A 149 23.97 -18.87 -12.01
CA SER A 149 23.32 -17.87 -12.87
C SER A 149 22.19 -18.53 -13.69
N PRO A 150 21.00 -17.92 -13.81
CA PRO A 150 19.97 -18.44 -14.70
C PRO A 150 20.39 -18.23 -16.16
N GLN A 151 20.46 -19.31 -16.94
CA GLN A 151 20.57 -19.24 -18.39
C GLN A 151 19.19 -19.10 -19.02
N PHE A 152 19.01 -18.10 -19.88
CA PHE A 152 17.86 -17.99 -20.77
C PHE A 152 18.16 -18.77 -22.06
N SER A 153 17.45 -19.88 -22.29
CA SER A 153 17.39 -20.49 -23.62
C SER A 153 16.24 -19.86 -24.40
N LEU A 154 16.57 -19.33 -25.58
CA LEU A 154 15.65 -18.82 -26.58
C LEU A 154 15.34 -19.99 -27.54
N GLU A 155 14.14 -20.59 -27.44
CA GLU A 155 13.70 -21.60 -28.41
C GLU A 155 13.17 -20.93 -29.69
N LYS A 156 13.66 -21.39 -30.84
CA LYS A 156 13.07 -21.22 -32.18
C LYS A 156 12.93 -22.58 -32.83
#